data_AF-A0A6A5CBY8-F1
#
_entry.id   AF-A0A6A5CBY8-F1
#
_cell.length_a   1.000
_cell.length_b   1.000
_cell.length_c   1.000
_cell.angle_alpha   90.00
_cell.angle_beta   90.00
_cell.angle_gamma   90.00
#
_symmetry.space_group_name_H-M   'P 1'
#
loop_
_entity.id
_entity.type
_entity.pdbx_description
1 polymer ?
#
loop_
_entity_poly.entity_id
_entity_poly.type
_entity_poly.pdbx_seq_one_letter_code
_entity_poly.pdbx_strand_id
1 'polypeptide(L)'
;MLNTSNTQFHVLLGVSFVLTSLAMLVRANDDSTSSSSGASVKVVYVEKDGTTRVEDYDYLFSSAFTQLICHLVSFILPAYASFKAIRSPQSNDDKHWLIYWIIYALIHVFEYYLLVIVVFIPFYWEIKFFFIIWLIAPQTRGATLLYVKYVEPFLNKHEQEIDEQVSNVQKRASVAVQGLAKQVVHSVISGSFEQKEK
;
A
#
# COMPACT_ATOMS: atom_id res chain seq x y z
N MET A 1 36.26 -9.03 1.72
CA MET A 1 35.40 -9.88 0.86
C MET A 1 34.04 -9.97 1.53
N LEU A 2 33.09 -9.12 1.13
CA LEU A 2 31.75 -9.09 1.71
C LEU A 2 30.84 -10.10 1.00
N ASN A 3 30.14 -10.85 1.82
CA ASN A 3 29.39 -12.07 1.57
C ASN A 3 28.24 -11.89 0.54
N THR A 4 28.38 -12.53 -0.62
CA THR A 4 27.40 -12.63 -1.72
C THR A 4 26.20 -13.55 -1.43
N SER A 5 26.13 -14.17 -0.25
CA SER A 5 25.06 -15.12 0.13
C SER A 5 23.73 -14.44 0.49
N ASN A 6 23.76 -13.23 1.08
CA ASN A 6 22.54 -12.58 1.56
C ASN A 6 21.71 -11.92 0.44
N THR A 7 22.33 -11.52 -0.67
CA THR A 7 21.62 -11.02 -1.85
C THR A 7 21.02 -12.16 -2.70
N GLN A 8 21.59 -13.37 -2.62
CA GLN A 8 21.06 -14.55 -3.33
C GLN A 8 19.76 -15.06 -2.69
N PHE A 9 19.61 -14.98 -1.36
CA PHE A 9 18.38 -15.45 -0.68
C PHE A 9 17.14 -14.60 -1.00
N HIS A 10 17.30 -13.29 -1.20
CA HIS A 10 16.20 -12.40 -1.60
C HIS A 10 15.82 -12.53 -3.08
N VAL A 11 16.77 -12.89 -3.95
CA VAL A 11 16.49 -13.17 -5.38
C VAL A 11 15.83 -14.54 -5.53
N LEU A 12 16.20 -15.54 -4.72
CA LEU A 12 15.59 -16.88 -4.74
C LEU A 12 14.12 -16.90 -4.27
N LEU A 13 13.73 -16.02 -3.34
CA LEU A 13 12.32 -15.87 -2.94
C LEU A 13 11.44 -15.24 -4.03
N GLY A 14 11.98 -14.29 -4.80
CA GLY A 14 11.30 -13.73 -5.98
C GLY A 14 11.19 -14.73 -7.14
N VAL A 15 12.20 -15.58 -7.32
CA VAL A 15 12.21 -16.63 -8.36
C VAL A 15 11.23 -17.76 -8.02
N SER A 16 11.04 -18.11 -6.74
CA SER A 16 10.05 -19.09 -6.29
C SER A 16 8.61 -18.69 -6.63
N PHE A 17 8.30 -17.40 -6.58
CA PHE A 17 6.95 -16.88 -6.85
C PHE A 17 6.64 -16.87 -8.36
N VAL A 18 7.62 -16.49 -9.19
CA VAL A 18 7.52 -16.57 -10.66
C VAL A 18 7.40 -18.03 -11.14
N LEU A 19 8.13 -18.95 -10.52
CA LEU A 19 7.99 -20.38 -10.78
C LEU A 19 6.63 -20.93 -10.37
N THR A 20 5.98 -20.36 -9.34
CA THR A 20 4.63 -20.77 -8.93
C THR A 20 3.57 -20.28 -9.93
N SER A 21 3.70 -19.04 -10.44
CA SER A 21 2.85 -18.54 -11.52
C SER A 21 3.06 -19.28 -12.85
N LEU A 22 4.31 -19.61 -13.18
CA LEU A 22 4.63 -20.41 -14.37
C LEU A 22 4.16 -21.86 -14.22
N ALA A 23 4.27 -22.45 -13.02
CA ALA A 23 3.73 -23.76 -12.72
C ALA A 23 2.20 -23.79 -12.82
N MET A 24 1.49 -22.73 -12.45
CA MET A 24 0.05 -22.62 -12.71
C MET A 24 -0.28 -22.51 -14.20
N LEU A 25 0.54 -21.81 -14.99
CA LEU A 25 0.36 -21.68 -16.45
C LEU A 25 0.69 -23.00 -17.18
N VAL A 26 1.72 -23.71 -16.73
CA VAL A 26 2.08 -25.06 -17.21
C VAL A 26 1.00 -26.07 -16.80
N ARG A 27 0.47 -25.99 -15.58
CA ARG A 27 -0.59 -26.89 -15.09
C ARG A 27 -1.95 -26.61 -15.72
N ALA A 28 -2.25 -25.36 -16.08
CA ALA A 28 -3.42 -25.02 -16.90
C ALA A 28 -3.28 -25.52 -18.36
N ASN A 29 -2.05 -25.73 -18.85
CA ASN A 29 -1.78 -26.39 -20.13
C ASN A 29 -1.82 -27.93 -19.99
N ASP A 30 -1.40 -28.47 -18.84
CA ASP A 30 -1.35 -29.90 -18.53
C ASP A 30 -2.70 -30.50 -18.09
N ASP A 31 -3.63 -29.71 -17.55
CA ASP A 31 -5.00 -30.19 -17.20
C ASP A 31 -5.83 -30.56 -18.46
N SER A 32 -5.33 -30.25 -19.66
CA SER A 32 -5.84 -30.84 -20.91
C SER A 32 -5.39 -32.31 -21.11
N THR A 33 -4.45 -32.79 -20.30
CA THR A 33 -3.80 -34.09 -20.42
C THR A 33 -3.40 -34.67 -19.05
N SER A 34 -4.23 -35.60 -18.54
CA SER A 34 -3.88 -36.68 -17.59
C SER A 34 -4.38 -36.58 -16.13
N SER A 35 -5.47 -37.32 -15.92
CA SER A 35 -5.75 -38.08 -14.70
C SER A 35 -4.53 -38.89 -14.24
N SER A 36 -4.07 -38.75 -12.99
CA SER A 36 -3.98 -39.87 -12.03
C SER A 36 -3.23 -39.54 -10.72
N SER A 37 -3.85 -39.99 -9.62
CA SER A 37 -3.25 -40.61 -8.42
C SER A 37 -2.21 -39.85 -7.57
N GLY A 38 -2.68 -39.31 -6.45
CA GLY A 38 -1.88 -39.00 -5.25
C GLY A 38 -2.78 -38.48 -4.14
N ALA A 39 -2.92 -39.23 -3.04
CA ALA A 39 -3.81 -38.91 -1.93
C ALA A 39 -3.45 -37.55 -1.30
N SER A 40 -4.30 -36.54 -1.55
CA SER A 40 -4.30 -35.25 -0.86
C SER A 40 -5.72 -35.02 -0.36
N VAL A 41 -5.87 -34.82 0.95
CA VAL A 41 -7.15 -34.49 1.56
C VAL A 41 -7.59 -33.13 1.00
N LYS A 42 -8.56 -33.14 0.09
CA LYS A 42 -9.16 -31.95 -0.54
C LYS A 42 -10.56 -31.76 0.02
N VAL A 43 -10.86 -30.58 0.55
CA VAL A 43 -12.22 -30.21 0.97
C VAL A 43 -13.03 -29.96 -0.29
N VAL A 44 -13.96 -30.85 -0.59
CA VAL A 44 -14.80 -30.81 -1.81
C VAL A 44 -16.19 -30.31 -1.44
N TYR A 45 -16.63 -29.22 -2.07
CA TYR A 45 -18.03 -28.80 -2.01
C TYR A 45 -18.79 -29.48 -3.14
N VAL A 46 -19.88 -30.18 -2.80
CA VAL A 46 -20.78 -30.80 -3.78
C VAL A 46 -21.91 -29.83 -4.05
N GLU A 47 -21.92 -29.24 -5.24
CA GLU A 47 -23.02 -28.41 -5.70
C GLU A 47 -24.23 -29.29 -6.07
N LYS A 48 -25.46 -28.78 -5.97
CA LYS A 48 -26.70 -29.56 -6.18
C LYS A 48 -26.80 -30.23 -7.56
N ASP A 49 -25.97 -29.81 -8.49
CA ASP A 49 -25.92 -30.26 -9.88
C ASP A 49 -24.92 -31.42 -10.08
N GLY A 50 -24.33 -31.94 -8.99
CA GLY A 50 -23.34 -33.02 -9.01
C GLY A 50 -21.94 -32.59 -9.44
N THR A 51 -21.72 -31.29 -9.64
CA THR A 51 -20.40 -30.72 -9.95
C THR A 51 -19.61 -30.54 -8.65
N THR A 52 -18.43 -31.16 -8.58
CA THR A 52 -17.50 -31.00 -7.47
C THR A 52 -16.55 -29.84 -7.76
N ARG A 53 -16.68 -28.73 -7.02
CA ARG A 53 -15.71 -27.62 -7.08
C ARG A 53 -14.77 -27.76 -5.89
N VAL A 54 -13.49 -27.98 -6.18
CA VAL A 54 -12.43 -27.93 -5.16
C VAL A 54 -11.96 -26.48 -5.10
N GLU A 55 -12.30 -25.77 -4.03
CA GLU A 55 -11.74 -24.45 -3.78
C GLU A 55 -10.42 -24.62 -3.02
N ASP A 56 -9.31 -24.44 -3.72
CA ASP A 56 -7.97 -24.50 -3.12
C ASP A 56 -7.72 -23.23 -2.28
N TYR A 57 -7.98 -23.31 -0.97
CA TYR A 57 -7.82 -22.19 -0.02
C TYR A 57 -6.36 -21.75 0.22
N ASP A 58 -5.37 -22.55 -0.17
CA ASP A 58 -3.94 -22.22 -0.04
C ASP A 58 -3.56 -20.95 -0.82
N TYR A 59 -4.27 -20.64 -1.91
CA TYR A 59 -4.02 -19.45 -2.74
C TYR A 59 -4.57 -18.15 -2.11
N LEU A 60 -5.66 -18.23 -1.36
CA LEU A 60 -6.30 -17.10 -0.69
C LEU A 60 -5.48 -16.65 0.54
N PHE A 61 -4.95 -17.61 1.30
CA PHE A 61 -4.06 -17.33 2.42
C PHE A 61 -2.70 -16.78 1.94
N SER A 62 -2.13 -17.36 0.88
CA SER A 62 -0.84 -16.94 0.32
C SER A 62 -0.86 -15.53 -0.29
N SER A 63 -1.94 -15.18 -1.00
CA SER A 63 -2.10 -13.84 -1.58
C SER A 63 -2.32 -12.75 -0.52
N ALA A 64 -3.14 -13.01 0.50
CA ALA A 64 -3.35 -12.09 1.62
C ALA A 64 -2.05 -11.85 2.42
N PHE A 65 -1.27 -12.91 2.65
CA PHE A 65 0.03 -12.82 3.32
C PHE A 65 1.05 -12.00 2.52
N THR A 66 1.10 -12.19 1.20
CA THR A 66 2.00 -11.44 0.30
C THR A 66 1.62 -9.97 0.23
N GLN A 67 0.33 -9.65 0.16
CA GLN A 67 -0.17 -8.27 0.22
C GLN A 67 0.19 -7.61 1.55
N LEU A 68 0.01 -8.32 2.67
CA LEU A 68 0.39 -7.83 3.98
C LEU A 68 1.90 -7.53 4.05
N ILE A 69 2.75 -8.45 3.58
CA ILE A 69 4.20 -8.24 3.53
C ILE A 69 4.54 -7.03 2.64
N CYS A 70 3.95 -6.92 1.45
CA CYS A 70 4.18 -5.80 0.56
C CYS A 70 3.87 -4.47 1.25
N HIS A 71 2.71 -4.36 1.91
CA HIS A 71 2.37 -3.15 2.68
C HIS A 71 3.36 -2.91 3.83
N LEU A 72 3.66 -3.94 4.63
CA LEU A 72 4.62 -3.81 5.73
C LEU A 72 6.00 -3.36 5.24
N VAL A 73 6.51 -3.93 4.15
CA VAL A 73 7.79 -3.54 3.54
C VAL A 73 7.74 -2.09 3.05
N SER A 74 6.64 -1.69 2.41
CA SER A 74 6.43 -0.34 1.88
C SER A 74 6.39 0.74 2.96
N PHE A 75 5.97 0.38 4.18
CA PHE A 75 5.90 1.30 5.31
C PHE A 75 7.10 1.20 6.24
N ILE A 76 7.50 0.00 6.67
CA ILE A 76 8.50 -0.22 7.73
C ILE A 76 9.91 0.09 7.25
N LEU A 77 10.31 -0.37 6.05
CA LEU A 77 11.68 -0.14 5.57
C LEU A 77 11.96 1.36 5.39
N PRO A 78 11.11 2.14 4.70
CA PRO A 78 11.32 3.57 4.54
C PRO A 78 11.15 4.33 5.86
N ALA A 79 10.30 3.88 6.79
CA ALA A 79 10.17 4.49 8.11
C ALA A 79 11.46 4.34 8.94
N TYR A 80 12.04 3.13 8.99
CA TYR A 80 13.31 2.92 9.67
C TYR A 80 14.45 3.71 9.00
N ALA A 81 14.46 3.75 7.68
CA ALA A 81 15.45 4.53 6.95
C ALA A 81 15.29 6.04 7.14
N SER A 82 14.06 6.54 7.24
CA SER A 82 13.75 7.93 7.62
C SER A 82 14.27 8.25 9.03
N PHE A 83 14.04 7.36 10.00
CA PHE A 83 14.59 7.51 11.35
C PHE A 83 16.12 7.59 11.35
N LYS A 84 16.77 6.76 10.53
CA LYS A 84 18.23 6.78 10.40
C LYS A 84 18.71 8.06 9.71
N ALA A 85 17.99 8.55 8.69
CA ALA A 85 18.30 9.77 7.98
C ALA A 85 18.24 11.00 8.91
N ILE A 86 17.19 11.13 9.72
CA ILE A 86 17.04 12.23 10.69
C ILE A 86 18.21 12.31 11.69
N ARG A 87 18.87 11.18 11.97
CA ARG A 87 20.02 11.10 12.88
C ARG A 87 21.37 11.23 12.17
N SER A 88 21.36 11.23 10.85
CA SER A 88 22.55 11.42 10.03
C SER A 88 22.93 12.91 9.98
N PRO A 89 24.22 13.27 10.03
CA PRO A 89 24.66 14.64 9.78
C PRO A 89 24.47 15.09 8.30
N GLN A 90 24.10 14.17 7.40
CA GLN A 90 23.93 14.44 5.98
C GLN A 90 22.48 14.81 5.63
N SER A 91 22.23 16.08 5.30
CA SER A 91 20.88 16.64 5.05
C SER A 91 20.19 16.20 3.74
N ASN A 92 20.92 15.58 2.82
CA ASN A 92 20.36 15.13 1.54
C ASN A 92 19.58 13.81 1.64
N ASP A 93 19.86 13.00 2.66
CA ASP A 93 19.20 11.70 2.84
C ASP A 93 17.75 11.88 3.31
N ASP A 94 17.48 12.91 4.12
CA ASP A 94 16.14 13.25 4.62
C ASP A 94 15.17 13.59 3.49
N LYS A 95 15.65 14.39 2.51
CA LYS A 95 14.84 14.81 1.35
C LYS A 95 14.43 13.62 0.50
N HIS A 96 15.31 12.63 0.33
CA HIS A 96 15.00 11.44 -0.45
C HIS A 96 13.83 10.65 0.13
N TRP A 97 13.81 10.46 1.45
CA TRP A 97 12.71 9.76 2.11
C TRP A 97 11.40 10.54 2.07
N LEU A 98 11.45 11.87 2.23
CA LEU A 98 10.26 12.71 2.08
C LEU A 98 9.67 12.62 0.66
N ILE A 99 10.53 12.64 -0.35
CA ILE A 99 10.14 12.46 -1.75
C ILE A 99 9.51 11.07 -1.96
N TYR A 100 10.09 10.02 -1.39
CA TYR A 100 9.49 8.68 -1.42
C TYR A 100 8.05 8.70 -0.89
N TRP A 101 7.82 9.31 0.28
CA TRP A 101 6.48 9.38 0.89
C TRP A 101 5.47 10.12 0.00
N ILE A 102 5.87 11.22 -0.64
CA ILE A 102 5.02 11.97 -1.58
C ILE A 102 4.62 11.09 -2.76
N ILE A 103 5.59 10.44 -3.40
CA ILE A 103 5.35 9.58 -4.57
C ILE A 103 4.49 8.38 -4.20
N TYR A 104 4.80 7.74 -3.06
CA TYR A 104 4.04 6.61 -2.54
C TYR A 104 2.58 6.94 -2.29
N ALA A 105 2.29 8.12 -1.71
CA ALA A 105 0.93 8.61 -1.49
C ALA A 105 0.20 8.86 -2.81
N LEU A 106 0.86 9.50 -3.79
CA LEU A 106 0.26 9.75 -5.11
C LEU A 106 -0.10 8.44 -5.82
N ILE A 107 0.79 7.44 -5.78
CA ILE A 107 0.53 6.12 -6.36
C ILE A 107 -0.72 5.49 -5.74
N HIS A 108 -0.88 5.55 -4.42
CA HIS A 108 -2.06 4.99 -3.75
C HIS A 108 -3.35 5.71 -4.13
N VAL A 109 -3.29 7.04 -4.27
CA VAL A 109 -4.42 7.83 -4.75
C VAL A 109 -4.79 7.42 -6.18
N PHE A 110 -3.81 7.34 -7.08
CA PHE A 110 -4.06 6.90 -8.46
C PHE A 110 -4.58 5.46 -8.53
N GLU A 111 -4.01 4.55 -7.74
CA GLU A 111 -4.45 3.16 -7.67
C GLU A 111 -5.90 3.03 -7.21
N TYR A 112 -6.33 3.85 -6.24
CA TYR A 112 -7.72 3.91 -5.83
C TYR A 112 -8.65 4.26 -7.01
N TYR A 113 -8.27 5.24 -7.84
CA TYR A 113 -9.05 5.61 -9.02
C TYR A 113 -8.95 4.60 -10.17
N LEU A 114 -7.80 3.95 -10.32
CA LEU A 114 -7.54 2.98 -11.39
C LEU A 114 -7.97 1.56 -11.02
N LEU A 115 -8.56 1.34 -9.85
CA LEU A 115 -8.93 0.03 -9.32
C LEU A 115 -9.75 -0.81 -10.32
N VAL A 116 -10.67 -0.17 -11.06
CA VAL A 116 -11.46 -0.85 -12.09
C VAL A 116 -10.61 -1.35 -13.26
N ILE A 117 -9.58 -0.59 -13.67
CA ILE A 117 -8.67 -0.94 -14.77
C ILE A 117 -7.65 -1.99 -14.31
N VAL A 118 -7.19 -1.86 -13.07
CA VAL A 118 -6.20 -2.75 -12.44
C VAL A 118 -6.69 -4.20 -12.36
N VAL A 119 -7.99 -4.42 -12.13
CA VAL A 119 -8.59 -5.77 -12.07
C VAL A 119 -8.47 -6.52 -13.40
N PHE A 120 -8.38 -5.81 -14.54
CA PHE A 120 -8.23 -6.45 -15.86
C PHE A 120 -6.78 -6.81 -16.21
N ILE A 121 -5.78 -6.37 -15.42
CA ILE A 121 -4.36 -6.59 -15.70
C ILE A 121 -3.86 -7.76 -14.84
N PRO A 122 -3.65 -8.97 -15.41
CA PRO A 122 -2.96 -10.04 -14.70
C PRO A 122 -1.51 -9.59 -14.40
N PHE A 123 -0.99 -9.92 -13.20
CA PHE A 123 0.34 -9.53 -12.69
C PHE A 123 0.54 -8.09 -12.18
N TYR A 124 -0.52 -7.32 -11.98
CA TYR A 124 -0.40 -5.96 -11.43
C TYR A 124 0.35 -5.90 -10.07
N TRP A 125 0.03 -6.81 -9.14
CA TRP A 125 0.63 -6.82 -7.80
C TRP A 125 2.15 -7.09 -7.81
N GLU A 126 2.63 -7.91 -8.74
CA GLU A 126 4.06 -8.19 -8.91
C GLU A 126 4.79 -6.96 -9.45
N ILE A 127 4.22 -6.34 -10.48
CA ILE A 127 4.75 -5.09 -11.04
C ILE A 127 4.78 -4.01 -9.96
N LYS A 128 3.70 -3.89 -9.17
CA LYS A 128 3.62 -2.96 -8.04
C LYS A 128 4.72 -3.24 -7.03
N PHE A 129 4.94 -4.48 -6.64
CA PHE A 129 5.99 -4.85 -5.69
C PHE A 129 7.39 -4.45 -6.17
N PHE A 130 7.75 -4.80 -7.41
CA PHE A 130 9.03 -4.39 -7.99
C PHE A 130 9.16 -2.87 -8.13
N PHE A 131 8.06 -2.20 -8.49
CA PHE A 131 8.01 -0.75 -8.58
C PHE A 131 8.26 -0.09 -7.22
N ILE A 132 7.65 -0.59 -6.14
CA ILE A 132 7.92 -0.11 -4.78
C ILE A 132 9.38 -0.35 -4.39
N ILE A 133 9.94 -1.53 -4.65
CA ILE A 133 11.36 -1.79 -4.37
C ILE A 133 12.26 -0.78 -5.10
N TRP A 134 11.94 -0.51 -6.37
CA TRP A 134 12.68 0.47 -7.16
C TRP A 134 12.57 1.90 -6.62
N LEU A 135 11.43 2.28 -6.02
CA LEU A 135 11.26 3.57 -5.35
C LEU A 135 12.09 3.68 -4.07
N ILE A 136 12.17 2.60 -3.29
CA ILE A 136 12.93 2.54 -2.03
C ILE A 136 14.44 2.46 -2.28
N ALA A 137 14.86 1.92 -3.42
CA ALA A 137 16.27 1.70 -3.73
C ALA A 137 17.08 3.03 -3.76
N PRO A 138 18.03 3.23 -2.83
CA PRO A 138 18.79 4.48 -2.74
C PRO A 138 19.79 4.66 -3.89
N GLN A 139 20.14 3.58 -4.59
CA GLN A 139 21.08 3.59 -5.72
C GLN A 139 20.44 4.15 -7.00
N THR A 140 19.18 3.83 -7.26
CA THR A 140 18.46 4.27 -8.47
C THR A 140 17.77 5.61 -8.28
N ARG A 141 17.47 6.00 -7.03
CA ARG A 141 16.73 7.23 -6.67
C ARG A 141 15.45 7.39 -7.49
N GLY A 142 14.74 6.28 -7.71
CA GLY A 142 13.56 6.23 -8.58
C GLY A 142 12.46 7.23 -8.17
N ALA A 143 12.20 7.34 -6.86
CA ALA A 143 11.26 8.33 -6.32
C ALA A 143 11.67 9.77 -6.63
N THR A 144 12.96 10.09 -6.51
CA THR A 144 13.51 11.43 -6.82
C THR A 144 13.36 11.77 -8.30
N LEU A 145 13.57 10.80 -9.19
CA LEU A 145 13.39 11.00 -10.63
C LEU A 145 11.94 11.32 -10.98
N LEU A 146 10.97 10.58 -10.40
CA LEU A 146 9.55 10.84 -10.63
C LEU A 146 9.12 12.20 -10.05
N TYR A 147 9.65 12.56 -8.89
CA TYR A 147 9.34 13.82 -8.24
C TYR A 147 9.77 15.02 -9.08
N VAL A 148 11.05 15.09 -9.44
CA VAL A 148 11.61 16.22 -10.21
C VAL A 148 10.93 16.33 -11.58
N LYS A 149 10.60 15.19 -12.20
CA LYS A 149 10.03 15.18 -13.56
C LYS A 149 8.55 15.55 -13.61
N TYR A 150 7.75 15.09 -12.64
CA TYR A 150 6.28 15.21 -12.73
C TYR A 150 5.66 15.98 -11.57
N VAL A 151 6.11 15.74 -10.33
CA VAL A 151 5.44 16.27 -9.13
C VAL A 151 5.88 17.70 -8.85
N GLU A 152 7.18 17.97 -8.89
CA GLU A 152 7.74 19.31 -8.67
C GLU A 152 7.15 20.38 -9.61
N PRO A 153 7.12 20.20 -10.95
CA PRO A 153 6.50 21.21 -11.82
C PRO A 153 4.99 21.35 -11.62
N PHE A 154 4.30 20.27 -11.24
CA PHE A 154 2.87 20.31 -10.95
C PHE A 154 2.59 21.10 -9.66
N LEU A 155 3.34 20.83 -8.59
CA LEU A 155 3.19 21.53 -7.31
C LEU A 155 3.58 23.00 -7.44
N ASN A 156 4.72 23.32 -8.04
CA ASN A 156 5.14 24.72 -8.22
C ASN A 156 4.10 25.56 -8.98
N LYS A 157 3.32 24.95 -9.88
CA LYS A 157 2.26 25.64 -10.62
C LYS A 157 1.00 25.89 -9.79
N HIS A 158 0.68 25.02 -8.84
CA HIS A 158 -0.59 25.03 -8.10
C HIS A 158 -0.42 25.31 -6.60
N GLU A 159 0.80 25.53 -6.11
CA GLU A 159 1.14 25.71 -4.69
C GLU A 159 0.28 26.79 -4.04
N GLN A 160 0.15 27.96 -4.68
CA GLN A 160 -0.66 29.06 -4.15
C GLN A 160 -2.15 28.72 -4.01
N GLU A 161 -2.71 28.00 -4.97
CA GLU A 161 -4.12 27.56 -4.93
C GLU A 161 -4.33 26.52 -3.83
N ILE A 162 -3.40 25.56 -3.71
CA ILE A 162 -3.43 24.53 -2.67
C ILE A 162 -3.35 25.19 -1.29
N ASP A 163 -2.42 26.13 -1.08
CA ASP A 163 -2.25 26.85 0.18
C ASP A 163 -3.50 27.65 0.55
N GLU A 164 -4.12 28.31 -0.43
CA GLU A 164 -5.37 29.03 -0.20
C GLU A 164 -6.49 28.07 0.24
N GLN A 165 -6.67 26.94 -0.45
CA GLN A 165 -7.67 25.94 -0.11
C GLN A 165 -7.43 25.33 1.27
N VAL A 166 -6.19 24.96 1.59
CA VAL A 166 -5.80 24.44 2.91
C VAL A 166 -6.11 25.45 4.00
N SER A 167 -5.77 26.73 3.79
CA SER A 167 -6.05 27.79 4.75
C SER A 167 -7.55 27.99 4.99
N ASN A 168 -8.35 27.89 3.92
CA ASN A 168 -9.80 28.03 3.98
C ASN A 168 -10.44 26.85 4.73
N VAL A 169 -9.96 25.63 4.50
CA VAL A 169 -10.38 24.43 5.24
C VAL A 169 -10.00 24.56 6.72
N GLN A 170 -8.78 24.99 7.03
CA GLN A 170 -8.32 25.19 8.42
C GLN A 170 -9.15 26.25 9.16
N LYS A 171 -9.49 27.36 8.50
CA LYS A 171 -10.38 28.40 9.05
C LYS A 171 -11.76 27.84 9.34
N ARG A 172 -12.36 27.11 8.39
CA ARG A 172 -13.69 26.48 8.55
C ARG A 172 -13.70 25.46 9.68
N ALA A 173 -12.68 24.61 9.76
CA ALA A 173 -12.52 23.63 10.83
C ALA A 173 -12.41 24.33 12.21
N SER A 174 -11.59 25.38 12.31
CA SER A 174 -11.41 26.14 13.55
C SER A 174 -12.71 26.81 14.01
N VAL A 175 -13.47 27.40 13.08
CA VAL A 175 -14.77 28.00 13.38
C VAL A 175 -15.78 26.95 13.83
N ALA A 176 -15.84 25.79 13.17
CA ALA A 176 -16.73 24.69 13.55
C ALA A 176 -16.43 24.17 14.97
N VAL A 177 -15.14 23.95 15.29
CA VAL A 177 -14.70 23.53 16.64
C VAL A 177 -15.09 24.57 17.69
N GLN A 178 -14.89 25.86 17.42
CA GLN A 178 -15.29 26.92 18.33
C GLN A 178 -16.82 27.01 18.52
N GLY A 179 -17.59 26.80 17.46
CA GLY A 179 -19.06 26.75 17.52
C GLY A 179 -19.56 25.62 18.42
N LEU A 180 -19.01 24.42 18.24
CA LEU A 180 -19.32 23.26 19.10
C LEU A 180 -18.92 23.51 20.55
N ALA A 181 -17.74 24.07 20.80
CA ALA A 181 -17.30 24.40 22.15
C ALA A 181 -18.26 25.38 22.84
N LYS A 182 -18.73 26.42 22.13
CA LYS A 182 -19.72 27.37 22.65
C LYS A 182 -21.06 26.71 22.97
N GLN A 183 -21.55 25.83 22.09
CA GLN A 183 -22.81 25.10 22.33
C GLN A 183 -22.73 24.19 23.56
N VAL A 184 -21.62 23.46 23.71
CA VAL A 184 -21.39 22.60 24.89
C VAL A 184 -21.36 23.43 26.17
N VAL A 185 -20.60 24.52 26.21
CA VAL A 185 -20.54 25.41 27.38
C VAL A 185 -21.92 25.97 27.72
N HIS A 186 -22.67 26.42 26.72
CA HIS A 186 -24.02 26.95 26.92
C HIS A 186 -24.96 25.89 27.50
N SER A 187 -24.93 24.65 26.99
CA SER A 187 -25.77 23.55 27.48
C SER A 187 -25.46 23.15 28.93
N VAL A 188 -24.19 23.17 29.34
CA VAL A 188 -23.78 22.88 30.72
C VAL A 188 -24.27 23.95 31.67
N ILE A 189 -24.11 25.22 31.27
CA ILE A 189 -24.57 26.35 32.08
C ILE A 189 -26.10 26.30 32.22
N SER A 190 -26.85 26.13 31.14
CA SER A 190 -28.32 26.06 31.20
C SER A 190 -28.82 24.87 32.03
N GLY A 191 -28.21 23.69 31.86
CA GLY A 191 -28.55 22.51 32.66
C GLY A 191 -28.22 22.67 34.14
N SER A 192 -27.18 23.43 34.49
CA SER A 192 -26.81 23.69 35.89
C SER A 192 -27.81 24.59 36.61
N PHE A 193 -28.46 25.52 35.91
CA PHE A 193 -29.49 26.37 36.50
C PHE A 193 -30.79 25.61 36.74
N GLU A 194 -31.16 24.72 35.82
CA GLU A 194 -32.39 23.92 35.92
C GLU A 194 -32.37 22.90 37.08
N GLN A 195 -31.18 22.45 37.50
CA GLN A 195 -31.03 21.60 38.69
C GLN A 195 -31.07 22.36 40.02
N LYS A 196 -30.89 23.68 40.02
CA LYS A 196 -30.86 24.50 41.25
C LYS A 196 -32.24 25.03 41.65
N GLU A 197 -33.23 24.93 40.76
CA GLU A 197 -34.60 25.41 40.94
C GLU A 197 -35.59 24.29 41.35
N LYS A 198 -35.13 23.03 41.42
CA LYS A 198 -35.87 21.88 41.95
C LYS A 198 -35.36 21.50 43.33
#